data_AF-A0A0D2CN32-F1
#
_entry.id   AF-A0A0D2CN32-F1
#
_cell.length_a   1.000
_cell.length_b   1.000
_cell.length_c   1.000
_cell.angle_alpha   90.00
_cell.angle_beta   90.00
_cell.angle_gamma   90.00
#
_symmetry.space_group_name_H-M   'P 1'
#
loop_
_entity.id
_entity.type
_entity.pdbx_description
1 polymer ?
#
loop_
_entity_poly.entity_id
_entity_poly.type
_entity_poly.pdbx_seq_one_letter_code
_entity_poly.pdbx_strand_id
1 'polypeptide(L)'
;MIDRFPPITPEPFTHPAETRSHFHAHSLIDKRIQPSPAASTFMRLPFPLQLRVGTDIIATNRILSPLQPDIRRVIKLTNRFLLPLELDDLNRRFPAWNETHAQDRLRTQHIAAWIAGRWAAKEAAKKAWGASLLSFRDLRVEADSGGAVHVVCGMNLMSSNESDQAASFSKVTEQVAQLSISHDGDYTIATVLATPLHPDISSELERRKNKAEAKVRSPVH
;
A
#
# COMPACT_ATOMS: atom_id res chain seq x y z
N MET A 1 30.73 -21.47 -9.70
CA MET A 1 31.25 -20.38 -10.54
C MET A 1 30.91 -19.10 -9.80
N ILE A 2 31.89 -18.53 -9.08
CA ILE A 2 31.71 -17.41 -8.15
C ILE A 2 32.40 -16.21 -8.81
N ASP A 3 31.62 -15.27 -9.33
CA ASP A 3 32.16 -14.00 -9.84
C ASP A 3 32.33 -13.03 -8.67
N ARG A 4 33.59 -12.72 -8.35
CA ARG A 4 34.00 -11.68 -7.41
C ARG A 4 34.21 -10.38 -8.20
N PHE A 5 33.46 -9.33 -7.85
CA PHE A 5 33.75 -7.97 -8.30
C PHE A 5 35.03 -7.43 -7.62
N PRO A 6 35.87 -6.64 -8.31
CA PRO A 6 37.05 -6.00 -7.73
C PRO A 6 36.70 -4.75 -6.90
N PRO A 7 37.57 -4.34 -5.94
CA PRO A 7 37.32 -3.22 -5.05
C PRO A 7 37.61 -1.86 -5.71
N ILE A 8 36.80 -0.85 -5.36
CA ILE A 8 36.94 0.55 -5.78
C ILE A 8 37.84 1.27 -4.78
N THR A 9 38.93 1.89 -5.25
CA THR A 9 39.80 2.79 -4.47
C THR A 9 39.32 4.24 -4.58
N PRO A 10 39.34 5.06 -3.50
CA PRO A 10 38.99 6.47 -3.58
C PRO A 10 40.19 7.35 -3.97
N GLU A 11 39.97 8.24 -4.94
CA GLU A 11 40.89 9.33 -5.34
C GLU A 11 40.91 10.47 -4.30
N PRO A 12 42.06 11.13 -4.08
CA PRO A 12 42.20 12.18 -3.07
C PRO A 12 41.71 13.56 -3.54
N PHE A 13 41.01 14.25 -2.64
CA PHE A 13 40.59 15.65 -2.77
C PHE A 13 41.76 16.62 -2.66
N THR A 14 41.93 17.48 -3.67
CA THR A 14 42.82 18.66 -3.62
C THR A 14 42.00 19.94 -3.45
N HIS A 15 42.15 20.60 -2.29
CA HIS A 15 41.75 21.99 -2.07
C HIS A 15 42.83 22.95 -2.60
N PRO A 16 42.49 24.06 -3.27
CA PRO A 16 43.38 25.20 -3.38
C PRO A 16 43.02 26.30 -2.37
N ALA A 17 44.09 27.00 -1.98
CA ALA A 17 44.25 27.90 -0.86
C ALA A 17 43.39 29.18 -0.88
N GLU A 18 43.08 29.65 0.34
CA GLU A 18 42.64 31.00 0.65
C GLU A 18 43.71 32.04 0.27
N THR A 19 43.28 33.21 -0.20
CA THR A 19 44.07 34.44 -0.12
C THR A 19 43.14 35.59 0.26
N ARG A 20 43.39 36.19 1.43
CA ARG A 20 42.74 37.42 1.93
C ARG A 20 43.37 38.64 1.24
N SER A 21 42.54 39.59 0.79
CA SER A 21 42.95 40.99 0.64
C SER A 21 41.87 41.95 1.14
N HIS A 22 42.33 43.02 1.77
CA HIS A 22 41.61 44.01 2.57
C HIS A 22 40.65 44.94 1.79
N PHE A 23 39.67 45.43 2.57
CA PHE A 23 38.67 46.48 2.37
C PHE A 23 39.00 47.70 1.48
N HIS A 24 37.98 48.17 0.75
CA HIS A 24 37.59 49.59 0.65
C HIS A 24 36.09 49.72 0.38
N ALA A 25 35.39 50.56 1.16
CA ALA A 25 33.99 50.90 0.99
C ALA A 25 33.87 52.30 0.38
N HIS A 26 33.11 52.44 -0.72
CA HIS A 26 32.56 53.73 -1.18
C HIS A 26 31.27 53.51 -1.99
N SER A 27 30.14 53.81 -1.32
CA SER A 27 29.01 54.64 -1.75
C SER A 27 28.54 54.71 -3.23
N LEU A 28 27.24 54.42 -3.40
CA LEU A 28 26.26 54.97 -4.37
C LEU A 28 26.43 54.65 -5.88
N ILE A 29 25.47 53.90 -6.43
CA ILE A 29 24.57 54.36 -7.52
C ILE A 29 23.51 53.28 -7.79
N ASP A 30 22.27 53.74 -7.72
CA ASP A 30 21.03 53.08 -8.09
C ASP A 30 21.07 52.60 -9.56
N LYS A 31 21.05 51.27 -9.75
CA LYS A 31 20.73 50.64 -11.04
C LYS A 31 19.63 49.63 -10.79
N ARG A 32 18.41 50.02 -11.16
CA ARG A 32 17.26 49.14 -11.41
C ARG A 32 17.74 47.78 -11.93
N ILE A 33 17.63 46.76 -11.09
CA ILE A 33 17.66 45.37 -11.54
C ILE A 33 16.43 45.21 -12.42
N GLN A 34 16.62 45.21 -13.73
CA GLN A 34 15.58 44.77 -14.65
C GLN A 34 15.27 43.30 -14.32
N PRO A 35 13.99 42.90 -14.19
CA PRO A 35 13.66 41.50 -14.03
C PRO A 35 14.19 40.74 -15.25
N SER A 36 14.98 39.71 -14.99
CA SER A 36 15.46 38.76 -15.99
C SER A 36 14.31 38.31 -16.90
N PRO A 37 14.47 38.35 -18.24
CA PRO A 37 13.44 37.89 -19.14
C PRO A 37 13.23 36.39 -18.99
N ALA A 38 11.99 36.02 -18.67
CA ALA A 38 11.37 34.72 -18.81
C ALA A 38 12.22 33.51 -18.36
N ALA A 39 12.06 33.13 -17.08
CA ALA A 39 12.15 31.72 -16.75
C ALA A 39 11.14 30.99 -17.65
N SER A 40 11.61 30.23 -18.64
CA SER A 40 10.74 29.42 -19.48
C SER A 40 10.02 28.43 -18.57
N THR A 41 8.77 28.72 -18.24
CA THR A 41 7.90 27.81 -17.50
C THR A 41 7.71 26.60 -18.40
N PHE A 42 8.53 25.57 -18.23
CA PHE A 42 8.36 24.32 -18.94
C PHE A 42 6.97 23.77 -18.59
N MET A 43 6.02 23.92 -19.51
CA MET A 43 4.66 23.43 -19.34
C MET A 43 4.72 21.92 -19.48
N ARG A 44 4.61 21.21 -18.36
CA ARG A 44 4.47 19.75 -18.35
C ARG A 44 3.00 19.41 -18.55
N LEU A 45 2.70 18.68 -19.61
CA LEU A 45 1.38 18.08 -19.78
C LEU A 45 1.25 16.89 -18.81
N PRO A 46 0.20 16.83 -17.98
CA PRO A 46 -0.01 15.70 -17.09
C PRO A 46 -0.42 14.46 -17.88
N PHE A 47 -0.19 13.28 -17.29
CA PHE A 47 -0.72 12.04 -17.81
C PHE A 47 -2.26 12.13 -17.89
N PRO A 48 -2.89 11.77 -19.03
CA PRO A 48 -4.27 12.16 -19.32
C PRO A 48 -5.33 11.40 -18.50
N LEU A 49 -4.99 10.25 -17.92
CA LEU A 49 -5.89 9.44 -17.11
C LEU A 49 -5.37 9.35 -15.69
N GLN A 50 -6.21 9.54 -14.68
CA GLN A 50 -5.77 9.43 -13.27
C GLN A 50 -5.67 7.96 -12.80
N LEU A 51 -5.21 7.06 -13.67
CA LEU A 51 -4.98 5.68 -13.31
C LEU A 51 -3.81 5.57 -12.34
N ARG A 52 -4.00 4.76 -11.31
CA ARG A 52 -3.00 4.48 -10.28
C ARG A 52 -2.72 2.99 -10.28
N VAL A 53 -1.45 2.66 -10.18
CA VAL A 53 -0.99 1.27 -10.08
C VAL A 53 -0.35 1.04 -8.73
N GLY A 54 -0.60 -0.13 -8.16
CA GLY A 54 0.14 -0.62 -7.02
C GLY A 54 0.59 -2.06 -7.28
N THR A 55 1.79 -2.39 -6.84
CA THR A 55 2.33 -3.74 -6.94
C THR A 55 2.96 -4.13 -5.61
N ASP A 56 2.85 -5.40 -5.24
CA ASP A 56 3.49 -5.95 -4.05
C ASP A 56 3.91 -7.40 -4.29
N ILE A 57 5.05 -7.76 -3.72
CA ILE A 57 5.59 -9.12 -3.75
C ILE A 57 5.94 -9.55 -2.33
N ILE A 58 5.61 -10.80 -1.99
CA ILE A 58 5.86 -11.37 -0.69
C ILE A 58 6.44 -12.78 -0.82
N ALA A 59 7.44 -13.07 0.00
CA ALA A 59 7.92 -14.44 0.17
C ALA A 59 6.92 -15.24 1.02
N THR A 60 6.38 -16.34 0.49
CA THR A 60 5.31 -17.14 1.09
C THR A 60 5.72 -17.73 2.44
N ASN A 61 7.00 -18.08 2.59
CA ASN A 61 7.58 -18.59 3.84
C ASN A 61 7.47 -17.60 5.02
N ARG A 62 7.35 -16.28 4.76
CA ARG A 62 7.12 -15.27 5.80
C ARG A 62 5.69 -15.30 6.32
N ILE A 63 4.75 -15.80 5.53
CA ILE A 63 3.37 -16.01 5.94
C ILE A 63 3.26 -17.33 6.71
N LEU A 64 3.67 -18.43 6.08
CA LEU A 64 3.63 -19.76 6.66
C LEU A 64 4.72 -20.63 6.02
N SER A 65 5.69 -21.07 6.81
CA SER A 65 6.79 -21.92 6.35
C SER A 65 6.31 -23.38 6.22
N PRO A 66 6.49 -24.04 5.05
CA PRO A 66 6.15 -25.46 4.90
C PRO A 66 7.01 -26.41 5.73
N LEU A 67 8.25 -26.00 6.07
CA LEU A 67 9.17 -26.83 6.83
C LEU A 67 8.95 -26.70 8.35
N GLN A 68 8.49 -25.53 8.79
CA GLN A 68 8.28 -25.21 10.20
C GLN A 68 7.03 -24.33 10.34
N PRO A 69 5.82 -24.92 10.20
CA PRO A 69 4.59 -24.15 10.22
C PRO A 69 4.27 -23.61 11.61
N ASP A 70 4.20 -22.29 11.75
CA ASP A 70 3.67 -21.62 12.95
C ASP A 70 2.20 -21.25 12.75
N ILE A 71 1.34 -22.22 13.05
CA ILE A 71 -0.11 -22.11 12.89
C ILE A 71 -0.71 -20.99 13.77
N ARG A 72 -0.19 -20.82 14.98
CA ARG A 72 -0.69 -19.79 15.92
C ARG A 72 -0.39 -18.39 15.40
N ARG A 73 0.80 -18.16 14.85
CA ARG A 73 1.18 -16.90 14.23
C ARG A 73 0.31 -16.60 13.02
N VAL A 74 0.10 -17.56 12.11
CA VAL A 74 -0.69 -17.30 10.90
C VAL A 74 -2.17 -17.05 11.24
N ILE A 75 -2.75 -17.71 12.24
CA ILE A 75 -4.12 -17.41 12.72
C ILE A 75 -4.21 -15.97 13.23
N LYS A 76 -3.26 -15.52 14.05
CA LYS A 76 -3.24 -14.12 14.52
C LYS A 76 -3.09 -13.14 13.36
N LEU A 77 -2.27 -13.49 12.36
CA LEU A 77 -2.06 -12.68 11.18
C LEU A 77 -3.34 -12.57 10.35
N THR A 78 -3.96 -13.69 9.96
CA THR A 78 -5.19 -13.69 9.16
C THR A 78 -6.32 -12.96 9.87
N ASN A 79 -6.49 -13.17 11.18
CA ASN A 79 -7.45 -12.43 12.01
C ASN A 79 -7.14 -10.93 12.15
N ARG A 80 -5.98 -10.45 11.70
CA ARG A 80 -5.70 -9.00 11.67
C ARG A 80 -6.16 -8.36 10.36
N PHE A 81 -5.98 -9.05 9.22
CA PHE A 81 -6.12 -8.42 7.91
C PHE A 81 -7.22 -9.01 7.02
N LEU A 82 -7.68 -10.25 7.22
CA LEU A 82 -8.76 -10.86 6.44
C LEU A 82 -10.13 -10.54 7.04
N LEU A 83 -11.09 -10.15 6.21
CA LEU A 83 -12.49 -9.96 6.57
C LEU A 83 -13.21 -11.31 6.75
N PRO A 84 -14.37 -11.35 7.44
CA PRO A 84 -15.12 -12.59 7.66
C PRO A 84 -15.36 -13.39 6.38
N LEU A 85 -15.78 -12.73 5.30
CA LEU A 85 -16.00 -13.39 3.99
C LEU A 85 -14.73 -14.03 3.41
N GLU A 86 -13.56 -13.41 3.62
CA GLU A 86 -12.28 -13.98 3.16
C GLU A 86 -11.85 -15.15 4.05
N LEU A 87 -12.11 -15.07 5.36
CA LEU A 87 -11.88 -16.20 6.28
C LEU A 87 -12.80 -17.38 5.94
N ASP A 88 -14.05 -17.13 5.57
CA ASP A 88 -14.99 -18.14 5.13
C ASP A 88 -14.52 -18.81 3.82
N ASP A 89 -14.01 -18.03 2.85
CA ASP A 89 -13.40 -18.59 1.63
C ASP A 89 -12.14 -19.41 1.94
N LEU A 90 -11.30 -18.96 2.87
CA LEU A 90 -10.13 -19.71 3.34
C LEU A 90 -10.55 -21.06 3.95
N ASN A 91 -11.53 -21.06 4.85
CA ASN A 91 -12.05 -22.26 5.50
C ASN A 91 -12.70 -23.21 4.49
N ARG A 92 -13.41 -22.68 3.49
CA ARG A 92 -14.05 -23.48 2.44
C ARG A 92 -13.02 -24.16 1.53
N ARG A 93 -11.97 -23.44 1.11
CA ARG A 93 -10.92 -23.97 0.22
C ARG A 93 -9.95 -24.88 0.94
N PHE A 94 -9.64 -24.58 2.20
CA PHE A 94 -8.72 -25.35 3.03
C PHE A 94 -9.38 -25.65 4.38
N PRO A 95 -10.28 -26.65 4.45
CA PRO A 95 -10.84 -27.09 5.73
C PRO A 95 -9.73 -27.44 6.71
N ALA A 96 -9.86 -27.15 8.01
CA ALA A 96 -8.85 -27.47 9.02
C ALA A 96 -7.43 -26.90 8.74
N TRP A 97 -7.30 -25.80 7.98
CA TRP A 97 -6.00 -25.13 7.74
C TRP A 97 -5.31 -24.62 9.02
N ASN A 98 -6.07 -24.49 10.11
CA ASN A 98 -5.65 -24.01 11.42
C ASN A 98 -5.27 -25.14 12.40
N GLU A 99 -5.25 -26.40 11.95
CA GLU A 99 -4.86 -27.55 12.78
C GLU A 99 -3.37 -27.87 12.63
N THR A 100 -2.73 -28.25 13.74
CA THR A 100 -1.27 -28.51 13.84
C THR A 100 -0.86 -29.88 13.29
N HIS A 101 -1.80 -30.82 13.22
CA HIS A 101 -1.49 -32.22 12.92
C HIS A 101 -1.83 -32.54 11.44
N ALA A 102 -0.82 -32.96 10.69
CA ALA A 102 -0.92 -33.50 9.32
C ALA A 102 -1.24 -32.50 8.19
N GLN A 103 -0.50 -31.40 8.11
CA GLN A 103 -0.44 -30.66 6.85
C GLN A 103 0.67 -31.22 5.98
N ASP A 104 0.26 -31.85 4.89
CA ASP A 104 1.12 -32.14 3.74
C ASP A 104 1.83 -30.85 3.30
N ARG A 105 3.13 -30.95 2.99
CA ARG A 105 3.97 -29.83 2.57
C ARG A 105 3.36 -29.05 1.41
N LEU A 106 2.80 -29.76 0.42
CA LEU A 106 2.14 -29.13 -0.74
C LEU A 106 0.89 -28.35 -0.31
N ARG A 107 0.11 -28.91 0.62
CA ARG A 107 -1.06 -28.24 1.19
C ARG A 107 -0.65 -26.98 1.95
N THR A 108 0.38 -27.05 2.79
CA THR A 108 0.90 -25.86 3.50
C THR A 108 1.39 -24.80 2.52
N GLN A 109 2.05 -25.19 1.43
CA GLN A 109 2.46 -24.26 0.36
C GLN A 109 1.26 -23.58 -0.29
N HIS A 110 0.20 -24.32 -0.63
CA HIS A 110 -1.02 -23.73 -1.21
C HIS A 110 -1.74 -22.80 -0.23
N ILE A 111 -1.81 -23.15 1.06
CA ILE A 111 -2.37 -22.26 2.10
C ILE A 111 -1.53 -20.99 2.21
N ALA A 112 -0.20 -21.14 2.29
CA ALA A 112 0.72 -20.01 2.37
C ALA A 112 0.59 -19.07 1.17
N ALA A 113 0.59 -19.61 -0.05
CA ALA A 113 0.42 -18.86 -1.30
C ALA A 113 -0.95 -18.16 -1.36
N TRP A 114 -2.02 -18.84 -0.94
CA TRP A 114 -3.36 -18.26 -0.90
C TRP A 114 -3.42 -17.03 0.03
N ILE A 115 -2.88 -17.14 1.26
CA ILE A 115 -2.87 -16.05 2.25
C ILE A 115 -1.93 -14.93 1.80
N ALA A 116 -0.75 -15.29 1.29
CA ALA A 116 0.22 -14.37 0.71
C ALA A 116 -0.37 -13.56 -0.45
N GLY A 117 -1.19 -14.18 -1.29
CA GLY A 117 -1.89 -13.50 -2.39
C GLY A 117 -2.80 -12.39 -1.90
N ARG A 118 -3.56 -12.62 -0.83
CA ARG A 118 -4.46 -11.59 -0.26
C ARG A 118 -3.66 -10.49 0.42
N TRP A 119 -2.58 -10.85 1.09
CA TRP A 119 -1.67 -9.87 1.67
C TRP A 119 -1.11 -8.94 0.59
N ALA A 120 -0.49 -9.52 -0.44
CA ALA A 120 0.08 -8.78 -1.56
C ALA A 120 -0.98 -7.94 -2.28
N ALA A 121 -2.17 -8.49 -2.53
CA ALA A 121 -3.26 -7.77 -3.17
C ALA A 121 -3.71 -6.54 -2.38
N LYS A 122 -3.84 -6.65 -1.06
CA LYS A 122 -4.24 -5.51 -0.21
C LYS A 122 -3.13 -4.48 -0.09
N GLU A 123 -1.87 -4.90 -0.02
CA GLU A 123 -0.73 -3.96 -0.06
C GLU A 123 -0.64 -3.24 -1.42
N ALA A 124 -0.82 -3.95 -2.53
CA ALA A 124 -0.91 -3.37 -3.86
C ALA A 124 -2.08 -2.37 -3.96
N ALA A 125 -3.26 -2.72 -3.44
CA ALA A 125 -4.42 -1.81 -3.42
C ALA A 125 -4.18 -0.56 -2.58
N LYS A 126 -3.55 -0.69 -1.39
CA LYS A 126 -3.14 0.46 -0.58
C LYS A 126 -2.19 1.37 -1.35
N LYS A 127 -1.24 0.83 -2.10
CA LYS A 127 -0.32 1.63 -2.94
C LYS A 127 -1.07 2.35 -4.06
N ALA A 128 -2.01 1.68 -4.72
CA ALA A 128 -2.83 2.28 -5.78
C ALA A 128 -3.74 3.41 -5.25
N TRP A 129 -4.43 3.20 -4.13
CA TRP A 129 -5.42 4.15 -3.60
C TRP A 129 -4.90 5.17 -2.59
N GLY A 130 -3.68 4.99 -2.08
CA GLY A 130 -3.06 5.87 -1.08
C GLY A 130 -2.97 5.20 0.29
N ALA A 131 -1.78 4.67 0.60
CA ALA A 131 -1.58 3.76 1.72
C ALA A 131 -1.85 4.36 3.10
N SER A 132 -1.82 5.70 3.22
CA SER A 132 -2.00 6.43 4.48
C SER A 132 -3.46 6.61 4.89
N LEU A 133 -4.41 6.30 4.02
CA LEU A 133 -5.86 6.42 4.28
C LEU A 133 -6.51 5.07 4.61
N LEU A 134 -5.96 3.96 4.11
CA LEU A 134 -6.61 2.65 4.12
C LEU A 134 -6.04 1.71 5.18
N SER A 135 -6.95 1.08 5.93
CA SER A 135 -6.67 -0.13 6.70
C SER A 135 -6.88 -1.38 5.84
N PHE A 136 -6.24 -2.50 6.21
CA PHE A 136 -6.51 -3.80 5.60
C PHE A 136 -7.98 -4.23 5.70
N ARG A 137 -8.70 -3.72 6.71
CA ARG A 137 -10.11 -4.01 6.97
C ARG A 137 -11.07 -3.21 6.09
N ASP A 138 -10.58 -2.23 5.36
CA ASP A 138 -11.35 -1.48 4.36
C ASP A 138 -11.33 -2.17 2.99
N LEU A 139 -10.48 -3.18 2.84
CA LEU A 139 -10.19 -3.87 1.58
C LEU A 139 -10.57 -5.34 1.69
N ARG A 140 -11.22 -5.87 0.66
CA ARG A 140 -11.45 -7.30 0.48
C ARG A 140 -11.05 -7.74 -0.92
N VAL A 141 -10.53 -8.96 -1.03
CA VAL A 141 -10.32 -9.62 -2.32
C VAL A 141 -11.52 -10.53 -2.58
N GLU A 142 -12.16 -10.32 -3.72
CA GLU A 142 -13.28 -11.14 -4.18
C GLU A 142 -12.90 -11.84 -5.48
N ALA A 143 -13.57 -12.96 -5.74
CA ALA A 143 -13.54 -13.63 -7.03
C ALA A 143 -14.96 -13.63 -7.59
N ASP A 144 -15.11 -13.30 -8.86
CA ASP A 144 -16.39 -13.44 -9.55
C ASP A 144 -16.67 -14.89 -9.95
N SER A 145 -17.84 -15.15 -10.53
CA SER A 145 -18.23 -16.48 -11.02
C SER A 145 -17.38 -16.98 -12.19
N GLY A 146 -16.68 -16.08 -12.89
CA GLY A 146 -15.73 -16.39 -13.97
C GLY A 146 -14.32 -16.69 -13.46
N GLY A 147 -14.08 -16.56 -12.17
CA GLY A 147 -12.77 -16.75 -11.54
C GLY A 147 -11.84 -15.54 -11.67
N ALA A 148 -12.30 -14.42 -12.24
CA ALA A 148 -11.54 -13.18 -12.20
C ALA A 148 -11.58 -12.63 -10.77
N VAL A 149 -10.46 -12.03 -10.34
CA VAL A 149 -10.31 -11.48 -9.00
C VAL A 149 -10.28 -9.97 -9.05
N HIS A 150 -10.85 -9.34 -8.03
CA HIS A 150 -10.87 -7.89 -7.87
C HIS A 150 -10.66 -7.51 -6.40
N VAL A 151 -10.19 -6.28 -6.17
CA VAL A 151 -10.16 -5.70 -4.81
C VAL A 151 -11.32 -4.74 -4.69
N VAL A 152 -12.11 -4.89 -3.63
CA VAL A 152 -13.13 -3.90 -3.26
C VAL A 152 -12.66 -3.10 -2.06
N CYS A 153 -12.67 -1.78 -2.20
CA CYS A 153 -12.62 -0.86 -1.08
C CYS A 153 -14.05 -0.56 -0.65
N GLY A 154 -14.42 -0.91 0.59
CA GLY A 154 -15.76 -0.71 1.11
C GLY A 154 -15.75 0.01 2.46
N MET A 155 -16.76 0.85 2.67
CA MET A 155 -17.06 1.38 4.00
C MET A 155 -17.74 0.28 4.83
N ASN A 156 -17.14 -0.15 5.95
CA ASN A 156 -17.86 -1.00 6.90
C ASN A 156 -19.05 -0.21 7.49
N LEU A 157 -20.24 -0.38 6.91
CA LEU A 157 -21.49 0.26 7.33
C LEU A 157 -22.07 -0.31 8.64
N MET A 158 -21.28 -1.05 9.44
CA MET A 158 -21.75 -1.61 10.73
C MET A 158 -22.07 -0.54 11.80
N SER A 159 -22.18 0.74 11.45
CA SER A 159 -22.38 1.86 12.38
C SER A 159 -23.38 2.92 11.88
N SER A 160 -24.08 2.73 10.76
CA SER A 160 -25.17 3.63 10.40
C SER A 160 -26.42 3.20 11.15
N ASN A 161 -26.77 3.94 12.21
CA ASN A 161 -28.07 3.85 12.86
C ASN A 161 -29.16 3.94 11.78
N GLU A 162 -30.19 3.09 11.89
CA GLU A 162 -31.29 2.91 10.93
C GLU A 162 -32.13 4.18 10.64
N SER A 163 -31.81 5.32 11.26
CA SER A 163 -32.55 6.58 11.19
C SER A 163 -32.24 7.46 9.96
N ASP A 164 -31.15 7.23 9.22
CA ASP A 164 -30.72 8.09 8.10
C ASP A 164 -31.01 7.50 6.70
N GLN A 165 -31.94 6.56 6.60
CA GLN A 165 -32.23 5.82 5.35
C GLN A 165 -32.77 6.66 4.19
N ALA A 166 -33.25 7.89 4.43
CA ALA A 166 -33.80 8.76 3.39
C ALA A 166 -32.74 9.54 2.58
N ALA A 167 -31.50 9.68 3.07
CA ALA A 167 -30.42 10.40 2.39
C ALA A 167 -29.37 9.48 1.73
N SER A 168 -29.52 8.16 1.86
CA SER A 168 -28.49 7.16 1.57
C SER A 168 -28.39 6.72 0.09
N PHE A 169 -29.43 6.99 -0.73
CA PHE A 169 -29.51 6.44 -2.10
C PHE A 169 -28.48 6.99 -3.11
N SER A 170 -27.77 8.07 -2.79
CA SER A 170 -26.80 8.70 -3.71
C SER A 170 -25.32 8.52 -3.29
N LYS A 171 -25.04 7.91 -2.14
CA LYS A 171 -23.67 7.83 -1.63
C LYS A 171 -22.98 6.56 -2.14
N VAL A 172 -21.81 6.72 -2.77
CA VAL A 172 -20.97 5.58 -3.15
C VAL A 172 -20.28 5.05 -1.91
N THR A 173 -20.57 3.81 -1.55
CA THR A 173 -20.04 3.14 -0.34
C THR A 173 -18.94 2.13 -0.64
N GLU A 174 -18.85 1.70 -1.90
CA GLU A 174 -17.86 0.72 -2.36
C GLU A 174 -17.27 1.12 -3.71
N GLN A 175 -16.01 0.77 -3.92
CA GLN A 175 -15.31 0.96 -5.19
C GLN A 175 -14.42 -0.25 -5.49
N VAL A 176 -14.45 -0.69 -6.74
CA VAL A 176 -13.73 -1.87 -7.22
C VAL A 176 -12.47 -1.44 -7.97
N ALA A 177 -11.38 -2.17 -7.79
CA ALA A 177 -10.17 -2.09 -8.58
C ALA A 177 -9.84 -3.42 -9.27
N GLN A 178 -9.22 -3.31 -10.44
CA GLN A 178 -8.74 -4.46 -11.21
C GLN A 178 -7.53 -5.06 -10.50
N LEU A 179 -7.49 -6.38 -10.40
CA LEU A 179 -6.47 -7.13 -9.67
C LEU A 179 -5.96 -8.29 -10.50
N SER A 180 -4.65 -8.52 -10.42
CA SER A 180 -4.02 -9.76 -10.83
C SER A 180 -3.16 -10.28 -9.68
N ILE A 181 -3.28 -11.58 -9.39
CA ILE A 181 -2.45 -12.31 -8.43
C ILE A 181 -1.76 -13.45 -9.17
N SER A 182 -0.47 -13.62 -8.92
CA SER A 182 0.28 -14.80 -9.37
C SER A 182 1.17 -15.29 -8.24
N HIS A 183 1.43 -16.59 -8.21
CA HIS A 183 2.42 -17.18 -7.32
C HIS A 183 3.20 -18.24 -8.07
N ASP A 184 4.50 -18.30 -7.79
CA ASP A 184 5.38 -19.35 -8.26
C ASP A 184 6.51 -19.56 -7.24
N GLY A 185 6.91 -20.82 -7.05
CA GLY A 185 7.85 -21.22 -6.01
C GLY A 185 7.52 -20.62 -4.64
N ASP A 186 8.44 -19.84 -4.10
CA ASP A 186 8.36 -19.25 -2.75
C ASP A 186 7.86 -17.79 -2.73
N TYR A 187 7.30 -17.29 -3.84
CA TYR A 187 6.84 -15.91 -3.93
C TYR A 187 5.40 -15.79 -4.43
N THR A 188 4.73 -14.75 -3.96
CA THR A 188 3.43 -14.33 -4.46
C THR A 188 3.50 -12.85 -4.79
N ILE A 189 2.97 -12.47 -5.95
CA ILE A 189 2.91 -11.10 -6.44
C ILE A 189 1.45 -10.72 -6.71
N ALA A 190 1.12 -9.47 -6.44
CA ALA A 190 -0.14 -8.89 -6.84
C ALA A 190 0.07 -7.52 -7.49
N THR A 191 -0.76 -7.21 -8.48
CA THR A 191 -0.82 -5.90 -9.13
C THR A 191 -2.25 -5.42 -9.15
N VAL A 192 -2.46 -4.16 -8.77
CA VAL A 192 -3.75 -3.49 -8.72
C VAL A 192 -3.72 -2.26 -9.61
N LEU A 193 -4.74 -2.12 -10.45
CA LEU A 193 -5.00 -0.92 -11.25
C LEU A 193 -6.34 -0.31 -10.81
N ALA A 194 -6.30 0.98 -10.48
CA ALA A 194 -7.47 1.67 -9.95
C ALA A 194 -7.58 3.10 -10.47
N THR A 195 -8.78 3.64 -10.43
CA THR A 195 -9.02 5.10 -10.41
C THR A 195 -8.82 5.64 -8.99
N PRO A 196 -8.68 6.96 -8.80
CA PRO A 196 -8.66 7.54 -7.46
C PRO A 196 -9.92 7.15 -6.69
N LEU A 197 -9.83 7.09 -5.36
CA LEU A 197 -10.99 6.78 -4.54
C LEU A 197 -12.12 7.80 -4.76
N HIS A 198 -13.35 7.33 -4.81
CA HIS A 198 -14.53 8.16 -4.90
C HIS A 198 -14.56 9.15 -3.72
N PRO A 199 -14.93 10.43 -3.94
CA PRO A 199 -14.92 11.44 -2.88
C PRO A 199 -15.67 11.02 -1.61
N ASP A 200 -16.80 10.32 -1.73
CA ASP A 200 -17.57 9.81 -0.59
C ASP A 200 -16.76 8.84 0.30
N ILE A 201 -16.01 7.94 -0.35
CA ILE A 201 -15.18 6.93 0.33
C ILE A 201 -13.96 7.62 0.93
N SER A 202 -13.29 8.48 0.17
CA SER A 202 -12.10 9.22 0.64
C SER A 202 -12.42 10.08 1.85
N SER A 203 -13.52 10.84 1.79
CA SER A 203 -13.95 11.73 2.89
C SER A 203 -14.27 10.94 4.15
N GLU A 204 -14.90 9.77 4.03
CA GLU A 204 -15.15 8.91 5.18
C GLU A 204 -13.86 8.33 5.78
N LEU A 205 -12.93 7.87 4.95
CA LEU A 205 -11.64 7.36 5.40
C LEU A 205 -10.83 8.42 6.14
N GLU A 206 -10.78 9.64 5.60
CA GLU A 206 -10.15 10.80 6.24
C GLU A 206 -10.79 11.13 7.58
N ARG A 207 -12.13 11.15 7.64
CA ARG A 207 -12.87 11.37 8.89
C ARG A 207 -12.51 10.31 9.95
N ARG A 208 -12.44 9.03 9.59
CA ARG A 208 -12.05 7.95 10.51
C ARG A 208 -10.62 8.09 10.98
N LYS A 209 -9.70 8.42 10.07
CA LYS A 209 -8.29 8.67 10.39
C LYS A 209 -8.14 9.83 11.37
N ASN A 210 -8.75 10.98 11.08
CA ASN A 210 -8.71 12.17 11.93
C ASN A 210 -9.27 11.88 13.32
N LYS A 211 -10.39 11.13 13.41
CA LYS A 211 -10.98 10.69 14.68
C LYS A 211 -10.03 9.78 15.47
N ALA A 212 -9.34 8.86 14.81
CA ALA A 212 -8.37 7.97 15.44
C ALA A 212 -7.14 8.76 15.95
N GLU A 213 -6.61 9.68 15.15
CA GLU A 213 -5.49 10.54 15.53
C GLU A 213 -5.82 11.46 16.70
N ALA A 214 -7.04 12.03 16.73
CA ALA A 214 -7.50 12.86 17.85
C ALA A 214 -7.55 12.06 19.16
N LYS A 215 -8.05 10.82 19.14
CA LYS A 215 -8.09 9.94 20.32
C LYS A 215 -6.71 9.63 20.89
N VAL A 216 -5.70 9.48 20.03
CA VAL A 216 -4.32 9.23 20.45
C VAL A 216 -3.68 10.49 21.06
N ARG A 217 -4.08 11.69 20.59
CA ARG A 217 -3.55 12.97 21.05
C ARG A 217 -4.18 13.50 22.32
N SER A 218 -5.38 13.04 22.69
CA SER A 218 -6.01 13.35 23.99
C SER A 218 -5.40 12.44 25.06
N PRO A 219 -4.53 12.92 25.96
CA PRO A 219 -4.06 12.12 27.09
C PRO A 219 -5.27 11.87 27.99
N VAL A 220 -5.45 10.62 28.42
CA VAL A 220 -6.35 10.29 29.52
C VAL A 220 -5.81 11.03 30.75
N HIS A 221 -6.54 12.05 31.22
CA HIS A 221 -6.30 12.72 32.49
C HIS A 221 -6.81 11.87 33.64
#